data_AF-A0A0K0ESC3-F1
#
_entry.id   AF-A0A0K0ESC3-F1
#
_cell.length_a   1.000
_cell.length_b   1.000
_cell.length_c   1.000
_cell.angle_alpha   90.00
_cell.angle_beta   90.00
_cell.angle_gamma   90.00
#
_symmetry.space_group_name_H-M   'P 1'
#
loop_
_entity.id
_entity.type
_entity.pdbx_description
1 polymer ?
#
loop_
_entity_poly.entity_id
_entity_poly.type
_entity_poly.pdbx_seq_one_letter_code
_entity_poly.pdbx_strand_id
1 'polypeptide(L)'
;MSNENLPISKTLSSTSNSFLPTIKISPSSFSSSDWMVYFNSKFVILAATLFPGIGCYACIAYTYLFQFDKIVNFASDHCNGTMSYIPPVSYSIGVWKPQKFFWLSVLMLHVPPRMIYVDLCIKFFLRGPNATNSDNYYFYILLSIHRFLMHLEIWALVGVSIFDIEYNFLIHATFFGFWLASFNFNMLFNIILQYQSGINETVSKYYTLFKIRKFIFIVGCPISLTASASYVYYLKSCKDLAYVTFSVTEYATVGINSLFYLLSYIDADNMNLDISVVPSVSGKSKNVVCAV
;
A
#
# COMPACT_ATOMS: atom_id res chain seq x y z
N MET A 1 -51.80 32.91 -74.84
CA MET A 1 -52.58 33.26 -73.63
C MET A 1 -51.65 34.03 -72.72
N SER A 2 -52.12 35.20 -72.29
CA SER A 2 -51.36 36.34 -71.79
C SER A 2 -50.84 36.20 -70.35
N ASN A 3 -49.87 37.09 -70.08
CA ASN A 3 -49.55 37.79 -68.82
C ASN A 3 -48.05 37.65 -68.52
N GLU A 4 -47.23 38.48 -69.17
CA GLU A 4 -46.82 39.82 -68.68
C GLU A 4 -45.77 39.72 -67.56
N ASN A 5 -44.52 39.84 -68.00
CA ASN A 5 -43.37 40.25 -67.19
C ASN A 5 -43.43 41.77 -66.98
N LEU A 6 -43.25 42.26 -65.75
CA LEU A 6 -42.87 43.65 -65.39
C LEU A 6 -42.52 43.72 -63.87
N PRO A 7 -41.82 44.77 -63.35
CA PRO A 7 -40.50 44.57 -62.73
C PRO A 7 -40.30 45.28 -61.37
N ILE A 8 -39.09 45.05 -60.79
CA ILE A 8 -38.22 45.98 -60.01
C ILE A 8 -38.89 47.03 -59.08
N SER A 9 -38.58 47.00 -57.78
CA SER A 9 -37.75 48.05 -57.14
C SER A 9 -37.49 47.81 -55.65
N LYS A 10 -36.25 48.11 -55.28
CA LYS A 10 -35.70 48.28 -53.94
C LYS A 10 -36.36 49.47 -53.22
N THR A 11 -36.71 49.29 -51.94
CA THR A 11 -36.39 50.18 -50.80
C THR A 11 -37.11 49.70 -49.55
N LEU A 12 -36.37 49.37 -48.47
CA LEU A 12 -36.60 50.01 -47.18
C LEU A 12 -35.43 49.79 -46.23
N SER A 13 -35.09 50.87 -45.56
CA SER A 13 -33.93 51.17 -44.74
C SER A 13 -34.17 50.90 -43.24
N SER A 14 -33.06 50.59 -42.55
CA SER A 14 -32.69 50.98 -41.18
C SER A 14 -33.75 51.06 -40.07
N THR A 15 -33.61 50.21 -39.06
CA THR A 15 -33.81 50.62 -37.66
C THR A 15 -32.71 50.03 -36.77
N SER A 16 -32.06 50.95 -36.06
CA SER A 16 -31.10 50.73 -34.97
C SER A 16 -31.79 50.11 -33.76
N ASN A 17 -31.15 49.15 -33.09
CA ASN A 17 -31.37 48.90 -31.67
C ASN A 17 -30.03 48.62 -30.98
N SER A 18 -29.61 49.60 -30.19
CA SER A 18 -28.52 49.55 -29.22
C SER A 18 -28.84 48.54 -28.11
N PHE A 19 -28.09 47.45 -28.04
CA PHE A 19 -28.11 46.54 -26.89
C PHE A 19 -26.82 46.68 -26.07
N LEU A 20 -27.00 46.87 -24.76
CA LEU A 20 -25.98 47.10 -23.75
C LEU A 20 -24.85 46.03 -23.76
N PRO A 21 -23.62 46.40 -23.38
CA PRO A 21 -22.49 45.48 -23.29
C PRO A 21 -22.70 44.51 -22.13
N THR A 22 -22.96 43.25 -22.45
CA THR A 22 -22.86 42.14 -21.50
C THR A 22 -21.40 42.02 -21.10
N ILE A 23 -21.08 42.32 -19.84
CA ILE A 23 -19.75 42.09 -19.26
C ILE A 23 -19.48 40.59 -19.35
N LYS A 24 -18.73 40.17 -20.38
CA LYS A 24 -18.14 38.83 -20.46
C LYS A 24 -17.07 38.75 -19.37
N ILE A 25 -17.44 38.24 -18.20
CA ILE A 25 -16.45 37.75 -17.24
C ILE A 25 -15.82 36.53 -17.90
N SER A 26 -14.64 36.71 -18.52
CA SER A 26 -13.83 35.60 -18.98
C SER A 26 -13.53 34.72 -17.76
N PRO A 27 -13.80 33.40 -17.79
CA PRO A 27 -13.37 32.54 -16.69
C PRO A 27 -11.85 32.65 -16.59
N SER A 28 -11.37 33.15 -15.45
CA SER A 28 -9.95 33.22 -15.15
C SER A 28 -9.34 31.84 -15.42
N SER A 29 -8.25 31.78 -16.17
CA SER A 29 -7.51 30.55 -16.43
C SER A 29 -7.20 29.89 -15.10
N PHE A 30 -7.89 28.79 -14.79
CA PHE A 30 -7.64 27.99 -13.61
C PHE A 30 -6.19 27.49 -13.70
N SER A 31 -5.31 27.97 -12.82
CA SER A 31 -3.95 27.47 -12.75
C SER A 31 -3.95 26.25 -11.84
N SER A 32 -3.43 25.12 -12.32
CA SER A 32 -3.31 23.90 -11.51
C SER A 32 -2.46 24.09 -10.24
N SER A 33 -1.66 25.17 -10.19
CA SER A 33 -0.91 25.59 -9.00
C SER A 33 -1.79 25.95 -7.81
N ASP A 34 -3.04 26.36 -8.05
CA ASP A 34 -3.86 27.02 -7.03
C ASP A 34 -4.38 26.05 -5.95
N TRP A 35 -4.34 24.75 -6.24
CA TRP A 35 -4.77 23.68 -5.31
C TRP A 35 -3.77 22.51 -5.30
N MET A 36 -2.49 22.83 -5.04
CA MET A 36 -1.47 21.81 -4.77
C MET A 36 -1.32 21.61 -3.27
N VAL A 37 -1.61 20.40 -2.78
CA VAL A 37 -1.29 20.02 -1.40
C VAL A 37 0.03 19.27 -1.40
N TYR A 38 1.02 19.87 -0.76
CA TYR A 38 2.33 19.27 -0.58
C TYR A 38 2.33 18.39 0.67
N PHE A 39 2.58 17.10 0.48
CA PHE A 39 2.85 16.20 1.59
C PHE A 39 4.33 15.85 1.62
N ASN A 40 4.91 15.89 2.81
CA ASN A 40 6.26 15.36 3.00
C ASN A 40 6.23 13.84 2.79
N SER A 41 6.85 13.35 1.71
CA SER A 41 6.93 11.93 1.39
C SER A 41 7.47 11.09 2.53
N LYS A 42 8.41 11.65 3.32
CA LYS A 42 8.97 10.97 4.50
C LYS A 42 7.92 10.72 5.57
N PHE A 43 7.04 11.69 5.84
CA PHE A 43 5.96 11.51 6.81
C PHE A 43 4.99 10.41 6.36
N VAL A 44 4.61 10.42 5.07
CA VAL A 44 3.76 9.39 4.48
C VAL A 44 4.41 8.02 4.64
N ILE A 45 5.70 7.89 4.33
CA ILE A 45 6.44 6.62 4.47
C ILE A 45 6.52 6.19 5.94
N LEU A 46 6.82 7.09 6.87
CA LEU A 46 6.86 6.74 8.30
C LEU A 46 5.50 6.23 8.79
N ALA A 47 4.41 6.92 8.44
CA ALA A 47 3.05 6.48 8.79
C ALA A 47 2.68 5.15 8.10
N ALA A 48 3.10 4.97 6.84
CA ALA A 48 2.89 3.75 6.06
C ALA A 48 3.76 2.56 6.48
N THR A 49 4.69 2.71 7.42
CA THR A 49 5.66 1.64 7.76
C THR A 49 5.78 1.40 9.25
N LEU A 50 5.91 2.44 10.06
CA LEU A 50 6.16 2.30 11.49
C LEU A 50 4.89 2.04 12.30
N PHE A 51 3.75 2.59 11.89
CA PHE A 51 2.49 2.43 12.63
C PHE A 51 2.12 0.97 12.91
N PRO A 52 2.07 0.06 11.91
CA PRO A 52 1.71 -1.33 12.17
C PRO A 52 2.78 -2.05 12.99
N GLY A 53 4.06 -1.83 12.73
CA GLY A 53 5.15 -2.45 13.49
C GLY A 53 5.14 -2.04 14.97
N ILE A 54 5.17 -0.73 15.23
CA ILE A 54 5.13 -0.18 16.59
C ILE A 54 3.81 -0.53 17.27
N GLY A 55 2.68 -0.42 16.57
CA GLY A 55 1.37 -0.75 17.12
C GLY A 55 1.27 -2.21 17.55
N CYS A 56 1.79 -3.13 16.75
CA CYS A 56 1.84 -4.56 17.07
C CYS A 56 2.71 -4.82 18.32
N TYR A 57 3.95 -4.32 18.33
CA TYR A 57 4.83 -4.52 19.49
C TYR A 57 4.34 -3.82 20.75
N ALA A 58 3.64 -2.69 20.63
CA ALA A 58 2.96 -2.05 21.76
C ALA A 58 1.85 -2.93 22.33
N CYS A 59 1.06 -3.60 21.48
CA CYS A 59 0.05 -4.57 21.95
C CYS A 59 0.68 -5.76 22.68
N ILE A 60 1.77 -6.30 22.13
CA ILE A 60 2.52 -7.40 22.74
C ILE A 60 3.09 -6.96 24.10
N ALA A 61 3.83 -5.84 24.13
CA ALA A 61 4.42 -5.30 25.36
C ALA A 61 3.35 -4.99 26.42
N TYR A 62 2.23 -4.40 26.03
CA TYR A 62 1.10 -4.16 26.94
C TYR A 62 0.60 -5.45 27.58
N THR A 63 0.50 -6.53 26.81
CA THR A 63 0.09 -7.83 27.34
C THR A 63 1.06 -8.34 28.40
N TYR A 64 2.37 -8.26 28.15
CA TYR A 64 3.37 -8.68 29.14
C TYR A 64 3.41 -7.80 30.39
N LEU A 65 3.17 -6.49 30.25
CA LEU A 65 3.26 -5.55 31.37
C LEU A 65 2.00 -5.52 32.25
N PHE A 66 0.81 -5.62 31.65
CA PHE A 66 -0.45 -5.36 32.35
C PHE A 66 -1.41 -6.56 32.35
N GLN A 67 -1.17 -7.59 31.55
CA GLN A 67 -2.05 -8.76 31.43
C GLN A 67 -1.26 -10.06 31.48
N PHE A 68 -0.20 -10.10 32.31
CA PHE A 68 0.67 -11.28 32.44
C PHE A 68 -0.12 -12.54 32.83
N ASP A 69 -1.17 -12.40 33.65
CA ASP A 69 -2.04 -13.53 34.01
C ASP A 69 -2.68 -14.22 32.80
N LYS A 70 -2.98 -13.47 31.72
CA LYS A 70 -3.49 -14.07 30.48
C LYS A 70 -2.44 -14.91 29.78
N ILE A 71 -1.17 -14.54 29.88
CA ILE A 71 -0.05 -15.26 29.28
C ILE A 71 0.24 -16.55 30.06
N VAL A 72 0.26 -16.49 31.39
CA VAL A 72 0.53 -17.67 32.24
C VAL A 72 -0.57 -18.73 32.10
N ASN A 73 -1.82 -18.30 31.94
CA ASN A 73 -2.96 -19.19 31.75
C ASN A 73 -3.30 -19.44 30.27
N PHE A 74 -2.41 -19.06 29.33
CA PHE A 74 -2.67 -19.19 27.91
C PHE A 74 -2.53 -20.65 27.46
N ALA A 75 -3.67 -21.23 27.09
CA ALA A 75 -3.77 -22.57 26.54
C ALA A 75 -4.34 -22.47 25.11
N SER A 76 -3.74 -23.19 24.16
CA SER A 76 -4.27 -23.21 22.79
C SER A 76 -5.49 -24.14 22.66
N ASP A 77 -6.50 -23.67 21.94
CA ASP A 77 -7.75 -24.40 21.71
C ASP A 77 -7.57 -25.63 20.79
N HIS A 78 -6.53 -25.64 19.95
CA HIS A 78 -6.40 -26.65 18.89
C HIS A 78 -5.84 -27.99 19.34
N CYS A 79 -5.06 -28.03 20.43
CA CYS A 79 -4.38 -29.23 20.91
C CYS A 79 -4.58 -29.42 22.42
N ASN A 80 -5.83 -29.54 22.87
CA ASN A 80 -6.18 -29.86 24.26
C ASN A 80 -5.48 -28.97 25.31
N GLY A 81 -5.28 -27.69 25.02
CA GLY A 81 -4.74 -26.74 25.98
C GLY A 81 -3.23 -26.79 26.18
N THR A 82 -2.44 -27.03 25.13
CA THR A 82 -0.98 -26.83 25.17
C THR A 82 -0.65 -25.44 25.71
N MET A 83 0.10 -25.39 26.80
CA MET A 83 0.48 -24.14 27.46
C MET A 83 1.62 -23.48 26.69
N SER A 84 1.50 -22.18 26.44
CA SER A 84 2.58 -21.40 25.82
C SER A 84 2.75 -20.06 26.52
N TYR A 85 3.97 -19.78 26.96
CA TYR A 85 4.32 -18.47 27.52
C TYR A 85 4.53 -17.40 26.44
N ILE A 86 4.54 -17.78 25.16
CA ILE A 86 4.64 -16.86 24.04
C ILE A 86 3.37 -17.00 23.19
N PRO A 87 2.35 -16.16 23.44
CA PRO A 87 1.14 -16.20 22.63
C PRO A 87 1.42 -15.71 21.21
N PRO A 88 0.71 -16.22 20.19
CA PRO A 88 0.76 -15.64 18.85
C PRO A 88 0.33 -14.17 18.85
N VAL A 89 0.84 -13.40 17.89
CA VAL A 89 0.52 -11.96 17.71
C VAL A 89 -0.99 -11.76 17.63
N SER A 90 -1.66 -12.64 16.90
CA SER A 90 -3.09 -12.59 16.62
C SER A 90 -3.98 -12.58 17.88
N TYR A 91 -3.53 -13.18 18.99
CA TYR A 91 -4.24 -13.03 20.28
C TYR A 91 -4.04 -11.64 20.88
N SER A 92 -2.82 -11.11 20.79
CA SER A 92 -2.47 -9.80 21.33
C SER A 92 -3.15 -8.64 20.58
N ILE A 93 -3.34 -8.76 19.26
CA ILE A 93 -3.94 -7.69 18.43
C ILE A 93 -5.41 -7.91 18.11
N GLY A 94 -5.91 -9.15 18.11
CA GLY A 94 -7.25 -9.48 17.63
C GLY A 94 -8.25 -9.87 18.72
N VAL A 95 -7.77 -10.50 19.80
CA VAL A 95 -8.62 -11.11 20.83
C VAL A 95 -8.65 -10.26 22.10
N TRP A 96 -7.48 -9.93 22.63
CA TRP A 96 -7.38 -9.27 23.93
C TRP A 96 -7.72 -7.77 23.88
N LYS A 97 -8.50 -7.35 24.87
CA LYS A 97 -8.91 -5.96 25.08
C LYS A 97 -8.08 -5.34 26.22
N PRO A 98 -7.69 -4.05 26.12
CA PRO A 98 -8.09 -3.07 25.10
C PRO A 98 -7.27 -3.08 23.79
N GLN A 99 -6.25 -3.94 23.67
CA GLN A 99 -5.28 -3.98 22.56
C GLN A 99 -5.95 -4.05 21.19
N LYS A 100 -7.03 -4.83 21.06
CA LYS A 100 -7.83 -4.91 19.83
C LYS A 100 -8.27 -3.54 19.29
N PHE A 101 -8.80 -2.68 20.15
CA PHE A 101 -9.29 -1.36 19.74
C PHE A 101 -8.14 -0.42 19.36
N PHE A 102 -7.04 -0.52 20.10
CA PHE A 102 -5.83 0.22 19.78
C PHE A 102 -5.25 -0.22 18.43
N TRP A 103 -5.16 -1.53 18.18
CA TRP A 103 -4.69 -2.10 16.91
C TRP A 103 -5.55 -1.67 15.72
N LEU A 104 -6.88 -1.74 15.84
CA LEU A 104 -7.77 -1.28 14.78
C LEU A 104 -7.61 0.22 14.51
N SER A 105 -7.38 1.02 15.54
CA SER A 105 -7.10 2.45 15.41
C SER A 105 -5.77 2.71 14.68
N VAL A 106 -4.72 1.93 14.99
CA VAL A 106 -3.44 1.94 14.27
C VAL A 106 -3.65 1.60 12.78
N LEU A 107 -4.47 0.59 12.47
CA LEU A 107 -4.77 0.24 11.08
C LEU A 107 -5.52 1.35 10.34
N MET A 108 -6.50 2.00 10.97
CA MET A 108 -7.20 3.13 10.36
C MET A 108 -6.26 4.28 10.00
N LEU A 109 -5.24 4.54 10.83
CA LEU A 109 -4.22 5.56 10.56
C LEU A 109 -3.18 5.09 9.53
N HIS A 110 -2.94 3.79 9.42
CA HIS A 110 -1.93 3.20 8.56
C HIS A 110 -2.39 2.97 7.11
N VAL A 111 -3.65 2.57 6.88
CA VAL A 111 -4.14 2.18 5.55
C VAL A 111 -4.05 3.33 4.53
N PRO A 112 -4.53 4.56 4.79
CA PRO A 112 -4.44 5.64 3.81
C PRO A 112 -3.01 5.98 3.36
N PRO A 113 -2.02 6.22 4.25
CA PRO A 113 -0.66 6.48 3.81
C PRO A 113 -0.04 5.26 3.13
N ARG A 114 -0.44 4.04 3.49
CA ARG A 114 0.00 2.82 2.81
C ARG A 114 -0.46 2.75 1.36
N MET A 115 -1.67 3.20 1.06
CA MET A 115 -2.17 3.26 -0.32
C MET A 115 -1.35 4.24 -1.16
N ILE A 116 -1.04 5.43 -0.62
CA ILE A 116 -0.16 6.41 -1.28
C ILE A 116 1.25 5.85 -1.46
N TYR A 117 1.76 5.11 -0.46
CA TYR A 117 3.08 4.48 -0.52
C TYR A 117 3.22 3.51 -1.70
N VAL A 118 2.17 2.76 -2.04
CA VAL A 118 2.17 1.88 -3.22
C VAL A 118 2.52 2.68 -4.48
N ASP A 119 1.83 3.79 -4.72
CA ASP A 119 2.06 4.62 -5.91
C ASP A 119 3.44 5.28 -5.91
N LEU A 120 3.93 5.71 -4.74
CA LEU A 120 5.30 6.22 -4.60
C LEU A 120 6.34 5.17 -4.97
N CYS A 121 6.14 3.92 -4.54
CA CYS A 121 7.03 2.81 -4.84
C CYS A 121 7.07 2.49 -6.34
N ILE A 122 5.90 2.47 -7.00
CA ILE A 122 5.81 2.27 -8.44
C ILE A 122 6.52 3.37 -9.22
N LYS A 123 6.26 4.65 -8.88
CA LYS A 123 6.92 5.80 -9.50
C LYS A 123 8.43 5.82 -9.28
N PHE A 124 8.90 5.32 -8.13
CA PHE A 124 10.33 5.20 -7.87
C PHE A 124 11.00 4.27 -8.89
N PHE A 125 10.45 3.09 -9.16
CA PHE A 125 11.01 2.17 -10.15
C PHE A 125 10.96 2.73 -11.57
N LEU A 126 9.90 3.46 -11.92
CA LEU A 126 9.76 4.12 -13.22
C LEU A 126 10.78 5.24 -13.47
N ARG A 127 11.43 5.76 -12.42
CA ARG A 127 12.51 6.76 -12.54
C ARG A 127 13.85 6.14 -12.94
N GLY A 128 13.99 4.82 -12.85
CA GLY A 128 15.24 4.14 -13.18
C GLY A 128 15.64 4.34 -14.65
N PRO A 129 16.95 4.39 -14.97
CA PRO A 129 17.44 4.59 -16.33
C PRO A 129 16.84 3.59 -17.33
N ASN A 130 16.68 2.33 -16.91
CA ASN A 130 16.19 1.27 -17.77
C ASN A 130 14.66 1.25 -17.93
N ALA A 131 13.92 2.02 -17.12
CA ALA A 131 12.46 2.08 -17.21
C ALA A 131 11.96 2.88 -18.42
N THR A 132 12.84 3.67 -19.05
CA THR A 132 12.53 4.41 -20.28
C THR A 132 12.50 3.52 -21.52
N ASN A 133 13.02 2.29 -21.43
CA ASN A 133 12.99 1.34 -22.53
C ASN A 133 11.58 0.74 -22.65
N SER A 134 10.77 1.32 -23.53
CA SER A 134 9.40 0.88 -23.83
C SER A 134 9.32 -0.59 -24.28
N ASP A 135 10.41 -1.14 -24.80
CA ASP A 135 10.44 -2.52 -25.32
C ASP A 135 10.54 -3.56 -24.18
N ASN A 136 10.81 -3.13 -22.95
CA ASN A 136 10.85 -4.01 -21.79
C ASN A 136 9.45 -4.27 -21.22
N TYR A 137 8.61 -4.95 -22.00
CA TYR A 137 7.26 -5.35 -21.57
C TYR A 137 7.27 -6.14 -20.24
N TYR A 138 8.33 -6.92 -20.01
CA TYR A 138 8.49 -7.73 -18.81
C TYR A 138 8.59 -6.87 -17.55
N PHE A 139 9.34 -5.76 -17.60
CA PHE A 139 9.46 -4.82 -16.49
C PHE A 139 8.08 -4.27 -16.07
N TYR A 140 7.25 -3.87 -17.04
CA TYR A 140 5.90 -3.36 -16.76
C TYR A 140 4.94 -4.42 -16.21
N ILE A 141 5.05 -5.67 -16.67
CA ILE A 141 4.30 -6.80 -16.08
C ILE A 141 4.70 -7.00 -14.62
N LEU A 142 6.00 -7.03 -14.33
CA LEU A 142 6.50 -7.17 -12.96
C LEU A 142 6.06 -6.02 -12.06
N LEU A 143 6.05 -4.79 -12.59
CA LEU A 143 5.59 -3.61 -11.89
C LEU A 143 4.09 -3.72 -11.54
N SER A 144 3.28 -4.19 -12.49
CA SER A 144 1.84 -4.44 -12.28
C SER A 144 1.58 -5.52 -11.24
N ILE A 145 2.33 -6.64 -11.29
CA ILE A 145 2.26 -7.71 -10.28
C ILE A 145 2.65 -7.18 -8.91
N HIS A 146 3.74 -6.41 -8.80
CA HIS A 146 4.19 -5.84 -7.54
C HIS A 146 3.16 -4.88 -6.95
N ARG A 147 2.55 -4.02 -7.79
CA ARG A 147 1.44 -3.14 -7.39
C ARG A 147 0.28 -3.93 -6.81
N PHE A 148 -0.14 -4.99 -7.50
CA PHE A 148 -1.20 -5.87 -7.02
C PHE A 148 -0.84 -6.53 -5.68
N LEU A 149 0.36 -7.07 -5.54
CA LEU A 149 0.82 -7.72 -4.30
C LEU A 149 0.94 -6.74 -3.12
N MET A 150 1.35 -5.49 -3.36
CA MET A 150 1.36 -4.46 -2.31
C MET A 150 -0.06 -4.15 -1.81
N HIS A 151 -1.04 -4.07 -2.71
CA HIS A 151 -2.45 -3.93 -2.33
C HIS A 151 -2.98 -5.19 -1.62
N LEU A 152 -2.63 -6.38 -2.11
CA LEU A 152 -3.05 -7.64 -1.48
C LEU A 152 -2.52 -7.74 -0.06
N GLU A 153 -1.26 -7.34 0.18
CA GLU A 153 -0.66 -7.35 1.53
C GLU A 153 -1.43 -6.47 2.52
N ILE A 154 -1.77 -5.22 2.15
CA ILE A 154 -2.51 -4.33 3.06
C ILE A 154 -3.93 -4.83 3.32
N TRP A 155 -4.64 -5.31 2.29
CA TRP A 155 -5.99 -5.85 2.49
C TRP A 155 -5.98 -7.17 3.26
N ALA A 156 -4.95 -7.99 3.09
CA ALA A 156 -4.77 -9.20 3.89
C ALA A 156 -4.46 -8.86 5.37
N LEU A 157 -3.67 -7.82 5.64
CA LEU A 157 -3.42 -7.33 7.01
C LEU A 157 -4.70 -6.80 7.66
N VAL A 158 -5.54 -6.10 6.91
CA VAL A 158 -6.86 -5.66 7.38
C VAL A 158 -7.76 -6.88 7.63
N GLY A 159 -7.80 -7.83 6.71
CA GLY A 159 -8.59 -9.06 6.81
C GLY A 159 -8.25 -9.89 8.04
N VAL A 160 -6.97 -10.15 8.30
CA VAL A 160 -6.51 -10.91 9.48
C VAL A 160 -6.86 -10.21 10.80
N SER A 161 -7.04 -8.89 10.76
CA SER A 161 -7.34 -8.06 11.94
C SER A 161 -8.84 -7.91 12.21
N ILE A 162 -9.67 -7.89 11.16
CA ILE A 162 -11.13 -7.84 11.28
C ILE A 162 -11.67 -9.24 11.62
N PHE A 163 -11.22 -10.25 10.88
CA PHE A 163 -11.57 -11.64 11.12
C PHE A 163 -10.54 -12.25 12.06
N ASP A 164 -10.75 -11.99 13.36
CA ASP A 164 -9.93 -12.56 14.42
C ASP A 164 -10.16 -14.08 14.59
N ILE A 165 -9.31 -14.67 15.43
CA ILE A 165 -9.32 -16.12 15.73
C ILE A 165 -10.66 -16.57 16.35
N GLU A 166 -11.28 -15.76 17.21
CA GLU A 166 -12.52 -16.10 17.90
C GLU A 166 -13.73 -16.11 16.95
N TYR A 167 -13.72 -15.24 15.94
CA TYR A 167 -14.78 -15.21 14.92
C TYR A 167 -14.73 -16.43 14.02
N ASN A 168 -13.60 -16.65 13.33
CA ASN A 168 -13.40 -17.81 12.48
C ASN A 168 -11.91 -18.01 12.19
N PHE A 169 -11.33 -19.03 12.82
CA PHE A 169 -9.93 -19.38 12.65
C PHE A 169 -9.53 -19.64 11.18
N LEU A 170 -10.36 -20.31 10.38
CA LEU A 170 -10.00 -20.64 8.99
C LEU A 170 -9.89 -19.39 8.12
N ILE A 171 -10.83 -18.44 8.27
CA ILE A 171 -10.80 -17.16 7.55
C ILE A 171 -9.58 -16.35 8.00
N HIS A 172 -9.34 -16.28 9.31
CA HIS A 172 -8.16 -15.62 9.88
C HIS A 172 -6.85 -16.18 9.30
N ALA A 173 -6.67 -17.50 9.34
CA ALA A 173 -5.49 -18.19 8.84
C ALA A 173 -5.31 -17.99 7.32
N THR A 174 -6.41 -17.90 6.56
CA THR A 174 -6.38 -17.62 5.12
C THR A 174 -5.84 -16.21 4.84
N PHE A 175 -6.33 -15.19 5.55
CA PHE A 175 -5.81 -13.84 5.42
C PHE A 175 -4.37 -13.71 5.90
N PHE A 176 -4.00 -14.38 7.00
CA PHE A 176 -2.61 -14.48 7.44
C PHE A 176 -1.71 -15.07 6.35
N GLY A 177 -2.15 -16.15 5.70
CA GLY A 177 -1.45 -16.77 4.58
C GLY A 177 -1.28 -15.81 3.40
N PHE A 178 -2.34 -15.10 3.01
CA PHE A 178 -2.24 -14.09 1.95
C PHE A 178 -1.30 -12.94 2.30
N TRP A 179 -1.34 -12.46 3.54
CA TRP A 179 -0.43 -11.41 4.02
C TRP A 179 1.03 -11.88 3.95
N LEU A 180 1.31 -13.06 4.51
CA LEU A 180 2.66 -13.62 4.57
C LEU A 180 3.22 -13.91 3.17
N ALA A 181 2.41 -14.51 2.29
CA ALA A 181 2.81 -14.78 0.91
C ALA A 181 3.05 -13.48 0.14
N SER A 182 2.12 -12.53 0.20
CA SER A 182 2.25 -11.24 -0.49
C SER A 182 3.47 -10.47 -0.01
N PHE A 183 3.75 -10.47 1.29
CA PHE A 183 4.94 -9.83 1.85
C PHE A 183 6.25 -10.44 1.28
N ASN A 184 6.36 -11.76 1.24
CA ASN A 184 7.55 -12.43 0.70
C ASN A 184 7.74 -12.16 -0.79
N PHE A 185 6.65 -12.23 -1.58
CA PHE A 185 6.71 -11.88 -2.99
C PHE A 185 7.00 -10.39 -3.20
N ASN A 186 6.46 -9.50 -2.38
CA ASN A 186 6.78 -8.07 -2.44
C ASN A 186 8.27 -7.82 -2.23
N MET A 187 8.91 -8.46 -1.24
CA MET A 187 10.37 -8.37 -1.07
C MET A 187 11.12 -8.86 -2.32
N LEU A 188 10.71 -10.00 -2.89
CA LEU A 188 11.33 -10.57 -4.08
C LEU A 188 11.19 -9.65 -5.31
N PHE A 189 9.96 -9.22 -5.63
CA PHE A 189 9.70 -8.34 -6.78
C PHE A 189 10.35 -6.98 -6.61
N ASN A 190 10.40 -6.43 -5.40
CA ASN A 190 11.10 -5.18 -5.14
C ASN A 190 12.61 -5.29 -5.46
N ILE A 191 13.26 -6.39 -5.09
CA ILE A 191 14.66 -6.66 -5.46
C ILE A 191 14.82 -6.80 -6.98
N ILE A 192 13.95 -7.57 -7.63
CA ILE A 192 14.00 -7.76 -9.10
C ILE A 192 13.80 -6.42 -9.82
N LEU A 193 12.80 -5.63 -9.43
CA LEU A 193 12.50 -4.32 -10.01
C LEU A 193 13.63 -3.31 -9.74
N GLN A 194 14.24 -3.33 -8.56
CA GLN A 194 15.38 -2.45 -8.28
C GLN A 194 16.59 -2.77 -9.17
N TYR A 195 16.83 -4.05 -9.46
CA TYR A 195 17.87 -4.48 -10.38
C TYR A 195 17.52 -4.09 -11.83
N GLN A 196 16.31 -4.43 -12.29
CA GLN A 196 15.90 -4.19 -13.67
C GLN A 196 15.78 -2.72 -14.03
N SER A 197 15.30 -1.89 -13.11
CA SER A 197 15.22 -0.44 -13.29
C SER A 197 16.60 0.21 -13.43
N GLY A 198 17.68 -0.47 -13.01
CA GLY A 198 19.06 0.06 -13.05
C GLY A 198 19.34 1.10 -11.95
N ILE A 199 18.41 1.33 -11.02
CA ILE A 199 18.55 2.34 -9.96
C ILE A 199 19.72 2.00 -9.03
N ASN A 200 19.94 0.72 -8.77
CA ASN A 200 21.04 0.21 -7.96
C ASN A 200 22.44 0.62 -8.48
N GLU A 201 22.59 0.94 -9.77
CA GLU A 201 23.87 1.31 -10.39
C GLU A 201 24.09 2.83 -10.46
N THR A 202 23.06 3.64 -10.19
CA THR A 202 23.12 5.10 -10.33
C THR A 202 23.95 5.79 -9.24
N VAL A 203 23.78 5.37 -7.98
CA VAL A 203 24.41 5.99 -6.81
C VAL A 203 24.76 4.91 -5.80
N SER A 204 25.92 5.01 -5.16
CA SER A 204 26.41 4.06 -4.14
C SER A 204 25.42 3.83 -2.99
N LYS A 205 24.63 4.85 -2.64
CA LYS A 205 23.54 4.79 -1.66
C LYS A 205 22.49 3.75 -2.07
N TYR A 206 21.99 3.78 -3.30
CA TYR A 206 21.00 2.82 -3.79
C TYR A 206 21.57 1.41 -3.94
N TYR A 207 22.85 1.29 -4.29
CA TYR A 207 23.55 0.01 -4.29
C TYR A 207 23.61 -0.63 -2.89
N THR A 208 23.84 0.20 -1.86
CA THR A 208 23.86 -0.25 -0.45
C THR A 208 22.47 -0.68 0.00
N LEU A 209 21.43 0.10 -0.31
CA LEU A 209 20.03 -0.27 -0.02
C LEU A 209 19.62 -1.57 -0.71
N PHE A 210 20.05 -1.76 -1.97
CA PHE A 210 19.83 -3.00 -2.70
C PHE A 210 20.44 -4.20 -1.98
N LYS A 211 21.69 -4.09 -1.47
CA LYS A 211 22.33 -5.14 -0.67
C LYS A 211 21.56 -5.43 0.63
N ILE A 212 21.13 -4.39 1.34
CA ILE A 212 20.36 -4.55 2.58
C ILE A 212 19.02 -5.23 2.30
N ARG A 213 18.28 -4.83 1.26
CA ARG A 213 17.03 -5.48 0.84
C ARG A 213 17.23 -6.96 0.52
N LYS A 214 18.30 -7.30 -0.23
CA LYS A 214 18.66 -8.70 -0.50
C LYS A 214 18.93 -9.47 0.78
N PHE A 215 19.68 -8.89 1.72
CA PHE A 215 19.95 -9.51 3.02
C PHE A 215 18.65 -9.76 3.81
N ILE A 216 17.77 -8.76 3.90
CA ILE A 216 16.47 -8.90 4.57
C ILE A 216 15.63 -9.99 3.92
N PHE A 217 15.61 -10.10 2.59
CA PHE A 217 14.89 -11.19 1.90
C PHE A 217 15.49 -12.57 2.20
N ILE A 218 16.82 -12.71 2.14
CA ILE A 218 17.52 -13.98 2.39
C ILE A 218 17.28 -14.47 3.82
N VAL A 219 17.16 -13.57 4.79
CA VAL A 219 16.89 -13.92 6.20
C VAL A 219 15.39 -14.05 6.47
N GLY A 220 14.58 -13.12 5.96
CA GLY A 220 13.15 -13.02 6.21
C GLY A 220 12.31 -14.11 5.55
N CYS A 221 12.72 -14.60 4.38
CA CYS A 221 12.01 -15.66 3.69
C CYS A 221 12.07 -17.00 4.45
N PRO A 222 13.24 -17.50 4.90
CA PRO A 222 13.30 -18.66 5.78
C PRO A 222 12.52 -18.50 7.10
N ILE A 223 12.52 -17.32 7.71
CA ILE A 223 11.73 -17.05 8.92
C ILE A 223 10.23 -17.18 8.64
N SER A 224 9.75 -16.62 7.53
CA SER A 224 8.35 -16.71 7.10
C SER A 224 7.93 -18.17 6.80
N LEU A 225 8.81 -18.92 6.13
CA LEU A 225 8.60 -20.34 5.86
C LEU A 225 8.57 -21.15 7.16
N THR A 226 9.44 -20.82 8.11
CA THR A 226 9.47 -21.45 9.44
C THR A 226 8.16 -21.21 10.18
N ALA A 227 7.61 -19.99 10.14
CA ALA A 227 6.30 -19.71 10.75
C ALA A 227 5.20 -20.62 10.18
N SER A 228 5.12 -20.73 8.86
CA SER A 228 4.12 -21.60 8.21
C SER A 228 4.34 -23.07 8.56
N ALA A 229 5.59 -23.54 8.50
CA ALA A 229 5.94 -24.94 8.75
C ALA A 229 5.74 -25.32 10.22
N SER A 230 6.11 -24.46 11.17
CA SER A 230 5.97 -24.72 12.60
C SER A 230 4.51 -24.78 13.02
N TYR A 231 3.64 -23.96 12.44
CA TYR A 231 2.20 -24.03 12.69
C TYR A 231 1.56 -25.30 12.14
N VAL A 232 1.87 -25.67 10.88
CA VAL A 232 1.40 -26.95 10.31
C VAL A 232 1.92 -28.14 11.11
N TYR A 233 3.17 -28.08 11.57
CA TYR A 233 3.75 -29.11 12.42
C TYR A 233 3.07 -29.19 13.80
N TYR A 234 2.74 -28.03 14.38
CA TYR A 234 1.96 -27.93 15.61
C TYR A 234 0.59 -28.60 15.46
N LEU A 235 -0.16 -28.28 14.40
CA LEU A 235 -1.48 -28.88 14.15
C LEU A 235 -1.44 -30.42 14.01
N LYS A 236 -0.32 -30.97 13.53
CA LYS A 236 -0.16 -32.43 13.36
C LYS A 236 0.37 -33.13 14.60
N SER A 237 1.28 -32.49 15.32
CA SER A 237 2.07 -33.14 16.38
C SER A 237 1.71 -32.69 17.79
N CYS A 238 0.92 -31.61 17.92
CA CYS A 238 0.55 -30.98 19.19
C CYS A 238 1.73 -30.76 20.15
N LYS A 239 2.89 -30.36 19.59
CA LYS A 239 4.10 -30.08 20.38
C LYS A 239 4.21 -28.61 20.74
N ASP A 240 4.35 -28.32 22.03
CA ASP A 240 4.46 -26.95 22.56
C ASP A 240 5.56 -26.12 21.89
N LEU A 241 6.74 -26.73 21.68
CA LEU A 241 7.88 -26.06 21.05
C LEU A 241 7.56 -25.58 19.63
N ALA A 242 6.72 -26.31 18.89
CA ALA A 242 6.32 -25.92 17.54
C ALA A 242 5.46 -24.67 17.55
N TYR A 243 4.57 -24.55 18.55
CA TYR A 243 3.72 -23.39 18.73
C TYR A 243 4.51 -22.17 19.20
N VAL A 244 5.46 -22.35 20.12
CA VAL A 244 6.40 -21.29 20.52
C VAL A 244 7.24 -20.81 19.33
N THR A 245 7.73 -21.73 18.50
CA THR A 245 8.49 -21.39 17.29
C THR A 245 7.64 -20.58 16.31
N PHE A 246 6.36 -20.95 16.15
CA PHE A 246 5.41 -20.17 15.35
C PHE A 246 5.27 -18.74 15.88
N SER A 247 5.00 -18.55 17.17
CA SER A 247 4.85 -17.21 17.75
C SER A 247 6.12 -16.37 17.59
N VAL A 248 7.30 -16.93 17.85
CA VAL A 248 8.58 -16.21 17.72
C VAL A 248 8.84 -15.80 16.27
N THR A 249 8.56 -16.67 15.31
CA THR A 249 8.76 -16.37 13.88
C THR A 249 7.72 -15.39 13.36
N GLU A 250 6.49 -15.41 13.85
CA GLU A 250 5.47 -14.39 13.58
C GLU A 250 5.94 -13.01 14.08
N TYR A 251 6.46 -12.94 15.32
CA TYR A 251 6.99 -11.72 15.92
C TYR A 251 8.14 -11.15 15.09
N ALA A 252 9.07 -12.01 14.65
CA ALA A 252 10.18 -11.61 13.80
C ALA A 252 9.71 -11.13 12.42
N THR A 253 8.74 -11.82 11.82
CA THR A 253 8.21 -11.47 10.49
C THR A 253 7.56 -10.10 10.47
N VAL A 254 6.79 -9.73 11.50
CA VAL A 254 6.20 -8.38 11.63
C VAL A 254 7.28 -7.29 11.68
N GLY A 255 8.36 -7.53 12.42
CA GLY A 255 9.50 -6.62 12.50
C GLY A 255 10.24 -6.49 11.17
N ILE A 256 10.48 -7.61 10.49
CA ILE A 256 11.11 -7.65 9.16
C ILE A 256 10.25 -6.93 8.12
N ASN A 257 8.92 -7.12 8.15
CA ASN A 257 7.99 -6.38 7.30
C ASN A 257 8.13 -4.86 7.49
N SER A 258 8.06 -4.40 8.74
CA SER A 258 8.17 -2.98 9.07
C SER A 258 9.52 -2.39 8.64
N LEU A 259 10.61 -3.11 8.93
CA LEU A 259 11.97 -2.69 8.59
C LEU A 259 12.20 -2.65 7.07
N PHE A 260 11.71 -3.64 6.34
CA PHE A 260 11.86 -3.71 4.88
C PHE A 260 11.27 -2.47 4.21
N TYR A 261 10.04 -2.11 4.57
CA TYR A 261 9.39 -0.95 3.99
C TYR A 261 10.00 0.37 4.49
N LEU A 262 10.46 0.43 5.74
CA LEU A 262 11.15 1.59 6.30
C LEU A 262 12.40 1.97 5.51
N LEU A 263 13.08 1.03 4.83
CA LEU A 263 14.22 1.36 3.95
C LEU A 263 13.87 2.40 2.88
N SER A 264 12.60 2.46 2.46
CA SER A 264 12.12 3.45 1.47
C SER A 264 12.15 4.87 2.01
N TYR A 265 12.21 5.07 3.33
CA TYR A 265 12.44 6.37 3.94
C TYR A 265 13.75 6.99 3.45
N ILE A 266 14.77 6.14 3.28
CA ILE A 266 16.09 6.54 2.80
C ILE A 266 16.02 6.91 1.30
N ASP A 267 15.17 6.24 0.52
CA ASP A 267 14.94 6.59 -0.90
C ASP A 267 14.23 7.95 -1.06
N ALA A 268 13.40 8.33 -0.09
CA ALA A 268 12.57 9.52 -0.15
C ALA A 268 13.30 10.86 0.07
N ASP A 269 14.61 10.84 0.32
CA ASP A 269 15.44 12.05 0.51
C ASP A 269 15.33 13.07 -0.65
N ASN A 270 14.77 12.69 -1.81
CA ASN A 270 14.58 13.57 -2.96
C ASN A 270 13.23 13.37 -3.66
N MET A 271 12.19 12.97 -2.93
CA MET A 271 10.83 12.82 -3.48
C MET A 271 9.87 13.79 -2.81
N ASN A 272 9.24 14.65 -3.60
CA ASN A 272 8.09 15.45 -3.17
C ASN A 272 6.82 14.81 -3.72
N LEU A 273 5.80 14.69 -2.88
CA LEU A 273 4.48 14.23 -3.30
C LEU A 273 3.61 15.46 -3.58
N ASP A 274 3.34 15.68 -4.86
CA ASP A 274 2.47 16.74 -5.34
C ASP A 274 1.10 16.14 -5.70
N ILE A 275 0.07 16.47 -4.92
CA ILE A 275 -1.32 16.14 -5.26
C ILE A 275 -1.95 17.40 -5.84
N SER A 276 -2.30 17.36 -7.12
CA SER A 276 -2.95 18.47 -7.82
C SER A 276 -4.37 18.09 -8.26
N VAL A 277 -5.31 19.02 -8.08
CA VAL A 277 -6.65 18.91 -8.65
C VAL A 277 -6.61 19.50 -10.06
N VAL A 278 -6.72 18.64 -11.07
CA VAL A 278 -6.78 19.05 -12.48
C VAL A 278 -8.26 19.12 -12.89
N PRO A 279 -8.73 20.22 -13.53
CA PRO A 279 -10.10 20.30 -14.00
C PRO A 279 -10.39 19.20 -15.02
N SER A 280 -11.52 18.53 -14.88
CA SER A 280 -12.00 17.58 -15.88
C SER A 280 -12.37 18.34 -17.16
N VAL A 281 -11.56 18.21 -18.22
CA VAL A 281 -11.92 18.76 -19.52
C VAL A 281 -13.02 17.89 -20.12
N SER A 282 -14.28 18.25 -19.88
CA SER A 282 -15.43 17.73 -20.61
C SER A 282 -15.31 18.15 -22.08
N GLY A 283 -14.70 17.31 -22.93
CA GLY A 283 -14.77 17.52 -24.38
C GLY A 283 -13.64 16.98 -25.26
N LYS A 284 -12.54 16.44 -24.73
CA LYS A 284 -11.52 15.77 -25.59
C LYS A 284 -11.53 14.26 -25.40
N SER A 285 -12.22 13.64 -26.36
CA SER A 285 -12.21 12.24 -26.74
C SER A 285 -10.97 11.45 -26.31
N LYS A 286 -11.24 10.32 -25.64
CA LYS A 286 -10.45 9.09 -25.56
C LYS A 286 -9.27 9.07 -26.53
N ASN A 287 -8.07 9.38 -26.04
CA ASN A 287 -6.86 8.75 -26.52
C ASN A 287 -6.17 8.14 -25.31
N VAL A 288 -6.18 6.83 -25.33
CA VAL A 288 -5.56 5.91 -24.40
C VAL A 288 -4.11 6.32 -24.21
N VAL A 289 -3.78 6.85 -23.03
CA VAL A 289 -2.44 6.72 -22.47
C VAL A 289 -2.64 6.20 -21.06
N CYS A 290 -2.83 4.88 -20.97
CA CYS A 290 -2.42 4.15 -19.78
C CYS A 290 -0.89 4.26 -19.73
N ALA A 291 -0.39 5.34 -19.11
CA ALA A 291 0.96 5.32 -18.59
C ALA A 291 0.94 4.35 -17.40
N VAL A 292 1.70 3.26 -17.56
CA VAL A 292 1.83 2.15 -16.63
C VAL A 292 2.24 2.61 -15.23
#